data_AF-A0A815U3V2-F1
#
_entry.id   AF-A0A815U3V2-F1
#
_cell.length_a   1.000
_cell.length_b   1.000
_cell.length_c   1.000
_cell.angle_alpha   90.00
_cell.angle_beta   90.00
_cell.angle_gamma   90.00
#
_symmetry.space_group_name_H-M   'P 1'
#
loop_
_entity.id
_entity.type
_entity.pdbx_description
1 polymer ?
#
loop_
_entity_poly.entity_id
_entity_poly.type
_entity_poly.pdbx_seq_one_letter_code
_entity_poly.pdbx_strand_id
1 'polypeptide(L)'
;MRVLVDQEGGYKIKIGDFTWLYSSHTALYVDDKWYSSDDDSLPLTGISFAQGSDVNLGSWNETQLNYDLVHGGIHTKIVGHIRQWQTNSAITFHLDTGDQILSNSIPLDMDSVRTVFPSFHIKQLHEYDQLGFFTFAGEMCGDDSKHAGWWNSSSQVITGGMTGGPVVLFDLTQHGENDMIVLSPFSRFMATSLSQTDSILEYGVMGSMLTIPANYNHSMIIFYSPNGINEGVREWGTMMRKAHNRTTEHRLNDLTINYLGYYTDNGGYYYYNTEKGLNYEQTIIDVYQQIHLPFHYLQLDSWWYYKGIGGGVTQYTPMPTIFPDGLQALHRRVENIPFAAHNRYWAFDTVYKQNYSFALDEVHGTALPIGNDSFWFDLFTQTHDWGLILYEQDWLDHQTYNFTPLFTDIHLGHQWLISMGDAAEKVGMNIQYCMSLPRHILTALEAQRVTHARVSTDYAFHLEQTRNAQQWAIGISSMFADAVGLAPFKDVLWSTKDQPGAPYPHSPQEVLPDREILISTLSTGPVGPGDAINYTNSSRIMKCCRQDG
;
A
#
# COMPACT_ATOMS: atom_id res chain seq x y z
N MET A 1 11.24 2.47 25.73
CA MET A 1 9.90 3.09 25.71
C MET A 1 9.02 2.52 26.83
N ARG A 2 8.13 3.32 27.44
CA ARG A 2 7.10 2.85 28.40
C ARG A 2 5.84 3.70 28.29
N VAL A 3 4.67 3.12 28.59
CA VAL A 3 3.41 3.85 28.78
C VAL A 3 3.14 4.09 30.27
N LEU A 4 2.60 5.26 30.60
CA LEU A 4 2.07 5.57 31.93
C LEU A 4 0.61 5.98 31.78
N VAL A 5 -0.28 5.39 32.57
CA VAL A 5 -1.72 5.65 32.58
C VAL A 5 -2.11 6.22 33.96
N ASP A 6 -2.88 7.30 34.00
CA ASP A 6 -3.40 7.90 35.23
C ASP A 6 -4.76 7.30 35.64
N GLN A 7 -5.36 7.82 36.72
CA GLN A 7 -6.61 7.27 37.26
C GLN A 7 -7.83 7.69 36.45
N GLU A 8 -7.69 8.76 35.68
CA GLU A 8 -8.68 9.35 34.79
C GLU A 8 -8.64 8.75 33.38
N GLY A 9 -7.73 7.80 33.12
CA GLY A 9 -7.56 7.11 31.85
C GLY A 9 -6.70 7.86 30.84
N GLY A 10 -6.12 9.01 31.20
CA GLY A 10 -5.10 9.69 30.43
C GLY A 10 -3.82 8.86 30.39
N TYR A 11 -3.09 8.91 29.27
CA TYR A 11 -1.85 8.16 29.09
C TYR A 11 -0.76 8.96 28.40
N LYS A 12 0.49 8.58 28.64
CA LYS A 12 1.66 9.21 28.00
C LYS A 12 2.74 8.20 27.65
N ILE A 13 3.41 8.45 26.52
CA ILE A 13 4.51 7.63 26.02
C ILE A 13 5.83 8.29 26.39
N LYS A 14 6.65 7.56 27.15
CA LYS A 14 7.98 8.01 27.56
C LYS A 14 9.10 7.25 26.83
N ILE A 15 10.05 8.02 26.31
CA ILE A 15 11.33 7.53 25.80
C ILE A 15 12.40 8.01 26.79
N GLY A 16 13.05 7.06 27.48
CA GLY A 16 13.85 7.35 28.66
C GLY A 16 13.06 8.12 29.72
N ASP A 17 13.54 9.32 30.04
CA ASP A 17 12.92 10.22 31.00
C ASP A 17 12.01 11.28 30.39
N PHE A 18 12.02 11.42 29.07
CA PHE A 18 11.23 12.41 28.35
C PHE A 18 9.87 11.84 27.93
N THR A 19 8.83 12.67 27.98
CA THR A 19 7.55 12.35 27.39
C THR A 19 7.56 12.80 25.94
N TRP A 20 7.23 11.91 25.02
CA TRP A 20 7.13 12.22 23.58
C TRP A 20 5.69 12.42 23.15
N LEU A 21 4.75 11.65 23.71
CA LEU A 21 3.34 11.74 23.37
C LEU A 21 2.49 11.82 24.63
N TYR A 22 1.47 12.67 24.60
CA TYR A 22 0.39 12.76 25.59
C TYR A 22 -0.93 12.44 24.91
N SER A 23 -1.74 11.60 25.55
CA SER A 23 -3.06 11.24 25.06
C SER A 23 -3.97 12.46 24.94
N SER A 24 -4.96 12.35 24.06
CA SER A 24 -6.14 13.20 24.08
C SER A 24 -7.37 12.33 24.43
N HIS A 25 -8.50 12.59 23.78
CA HIS A 25 -9.79 11.97 24.08
C HIS A 25 -9.97 10.59 23.45
N THR A 26 -10.93 9.83 23.97
CA THR A 26 -11.49 8.63 23.33
C THR A 26 -12.90 8.93 22.87
N ALA A 27 -13.24 8.60 21.64
CA ALA A 27 -14.55 8.94 21.08
C ALA A 27 -15.08 7.93 20.06
N LEU A 28 -16.40 7.94 19.89
CA LEU A 28 -17.16 7.12 18.94
C LEU A 28 -18.24 7.97 18.29
N TYR A 29 -18.42 7.85 16.97
CA TYR A 29 -19.49 8.49 16.23
C TYR A 29 -20.55 7.46 15.82
N VAL A 30 -21.72 7.56 16.44
CA VAL A 30 -22.85 6.60 16.38
C VAL A 30 -24.16 7.39 16.34
N ASP A 31 -25.12 6.96 15.53
CA ASP A 31 -26.43 7.62 15.37
C ASP A 31 -26.28 9.13 15.10
N ASP A 32 -25.32 9.44 14.22
CA ASP A 32 -25.00 10.79 13.76
C ASP A 32 -24.53 11.74 14.87
N LYS A 33 -24.08 11.20 16.01
CA LYS A 33 -23.59 11.95 17.17
C LYS A 33 -22.26 11.41 17.71
N TRP A 34 -21.41 12.32 18.18
CA TRP A 34 -20.21 11.99 18.95
C TRP A 34 -20.52 11.64 20.40
N TYR A 35 -19.91 10.55 20.86
CA TYR A 35 -19.79 10.15 22.25
C TYR A 35 -18.32 10.22 22.63
N SER A 36 -17.96 11.01 23.64
CA SER A 36 -16.56 11.33 23.96
C SER A 36 -16.28 11.26 25.45
N SER A 37 -15.02 10.98 25.79
CA SER A 37 -14.49 11.13 27.15
C SER A 37 -14.40 12.60 27.58
N ASP A 38 -14.41 13.56 26.66
CA ASP A 38 -14.27 14.99 26.99
C ASP A 38 -15.54 15.63 27.56
N ASP A 39 -16.71 15.09 27.21
CA ASP A 39 -18.02 15.64 27.61
C ASP A 39 -18.83 14.66 28.48
N ASP A 40 -18.18 13.62 29.01
CA ASP A 40 -18.75 12.54 29.82
C ASP A 40 -19.90 11.76 29.15
N SER A 41 -20.07 11.88 27.83
CA SER A 41 -21.04 11.05 27.09
C SER A 41 -20.52 9.63 26.81
N LEU A 42 -19.20 9.42 26.90
CA LEU A 42 -18.54 8.11 26.94
C LEU A 42 -17.69 8.00 28.23
N PRO A 43 -18.32 7.87 29.41
CA PRO A 43 -17.61 7.92 30.68
C PRO A 43 -16.70 6.71 30.89
N LEU A 44 -15.50 6.95 31.44
CA LEU A 44 -14.63 5.90 31.94
C LEU A 44 -15.22 5.33 33.24
N THR A 45 -15.55 4.05 33.24
CA THR A 45 -16.16 3.35 34.38
C THR A 45 -15.14 2.59 35.23
N GLY A 46 -13.96 2.31 34.70
CA GLY A 46 -12.89 1.69 35.46
C GLY A 46 -11.66 1.33 34.62
N ILE A 47 -10.57 1.08 35.33
CA ILE A 47 -9.31 0.61 34.75
C ILE A 47 -9.04 -0.81 35.25
N SER A 48 -8.82 -1.74 34.33
CA SER A 48 -8.44 -3.12 34.63
C SER A 48 -7.08 -3.46 34.04
N PHE A 49 -6.48 -4.55 34.51
CA PHE A 49 -5.18 -5.01 34.04
C PHE A 49 -5.29 -6.45 33.57
N ALA A 50 -4.56 -6.76 32.50
CA ALA A 50 -4.44 -8.11 31.98
C ALA A 50 -2.99 -8.40 31.61
N GLN A 51 -2.70 -9.67 31.39
CA GLN A 51 -1.45 -10.14 30.83
C GLN A 51 -1.77 -11.26 29.85
N GLY A 52 -0.92 -11.43 28.85
CA GLY A 52 -1.11 -12.47 27.87
C GLY A 52 0.15 -12.72 27.06
N SER A 53 0.01 -13.54 26.03
CA SER A 53 1.09 -13.84 25.10
C SER A 53 0.54 -14.03 23.71
N ASP A 54 1.31 -13.58 22.73
CA ASP A 54 1.15 -13.91 21.33
C ASP A 54 2.26 -14.88 20.90
N VAL A 55 1.93 -15.81 20.01
CA VAL A 55 2.87 -16.84 19.56
C VAL A 55 4.08 -16.27 18.82
N ASN A 56 3.91 -15.14 18.11
CA ASN A 56 4.92 -14.51 17.28
C ASN A 56 5.60 -13.33 17.98
N LEU A 57 4.89 -12.64 18.87
CA LEU A 57 5.33 -11.39 19.50
C LEU A 57 5.66 -11.54 20.99
N GLY A 58 5.40 -12.70 21.60
CA GLY A 58 5.76 -12.99 22.99
C GLY A 58 4.76 -12.43 24.00
N SER A 59 5.18 -12.32 25.25
CA SER A 59 4.33 -11.89 26.36
C SER A 59 4.14 -10.37 26.42
N TRP A 60 2.98 -9.95 26.91
CA TRP A 60 2.59 -8.55 27.09
C TRP A 60 1.85 -8.34 28.41
N ASN A 61 1.96 -7.12 28.93
CA ASN A 61 1.10 -6.60 29.99
C ASN A 61 0.13 -5.59 29.37
N GLU A 62 -1.09 -5.52 29.87
CA GLU A 62 -2.14 -4.67 29.31
C GLU A 62 -2.83 -3.87 30.40
N THR A 63 -3.04 -2.59 30.10
CA THR A 63 -4.00 -1.73 30.82
C THR A 63 -5.25 -1.60 29.96
N GLN A 64 -6.42 -1.81 30.55
CA GLN A 64 -7.72 -1.73 29.90
C GLN A 64 -8.49 -0.52 30.44
N LEU A 65 -8.86 0.40 29.56
CA LEU A 65 -9.73 1.52 29.83
C LEU A 65 -11.16 1.12 29.48
N ASN A 66 -12.03 0.98 30.48
CA ASN A 66 -13.40 0.50 30.29
C ASN A 66 -14.36 1.68 30.24
N TYR A 67 -14.98 1.93 29.09
CA TYR A 67 -15.97 2.98 28.90
C TYR A 67 -17.38 2.38 28.79
N ASP A 68 -18.39 3.17 29.16
CA ASP A 68 -19.81 2.80 29.05
C ASP A 68 -20.50 3.64 27.99
N LEU A 69 -20.83 3.03 26.85
CA LEU A 69 -21.63 3.66 25.80
C LEU A 69 -23.11 3.44 26.12
N VAL A 70 -23.83 4.52 26.45
CA VAL A 70 -25.28 4.49 26.62
C VAL A 70 -25.96 4.90 25.31
N HIS A 71 -26.42 3.90 24.58
CA HIS A 71 -26.98 4.05 23.23
C HIS A 71 -28.34 3.37 23.14
N GLY A 72 -29.39 4.10 22.74
CA GLY A 72 -30.76 3.59 22.72
C GLY A 72 -31.30 3.12 24.09
N GLY A 73 -30.72 3.60 25.19
CA GLY A 73 -31.00 3.13 26.56
C GLY A 73 -30.31 1.81 26.93
N ILE A 74 -29.46 1.28 26.06
CA ILE A 74 -28.66 0.07 26.27
C ILE A 74 -27.23 0.50 26.66
N HIS A 75 -26.72 -0.11 27.73
CA HIS A 75 -25.34 0.05 28.17
C HIS A 75 -24.45 -0.96 27.46
N THR A 76 -23.44 -0.48 26.74
CA THR A 76 -22.43 -1.33 26.08
C THR A 76 -21.04 -0.95 26.54
N LYS A 77 -20.29 -1.97 26.93
CA LYS A 77 -18.90 -1.83 27.33
C LYS A 77 -18.00 -1.66 26.12
N ILE A 78 -17.31 -0.53 26.06
CA ILE A 78 -16.24 -0.25 25.09
C ILE A 78 -14.91 -0.37 25.83
N VAL A 79 -13.90 -0.99 25.21
CA VAL A 79 -12.62 -1.22 25.89
C VAL A 79 -11.46 -0.74 25.04
N GLY A 80 -10.72 0.24 25.58
CA GLY A 80 -9.42 0.65 25.05
C GLY A 80 -8.30 -0.13 25.71
N HIS A 81 -7.62 -1.00 24.96
CA HIS A 81 -6.52 -1.82 25.46
C HIS A 81 -5.18 -1.17 25.13
N ILE A 82 -4.30 -1.05 26.11
CA ILE A 82 -2.92 -0.59 25.93
C ILE A 82 -1.98 -1.73 26.30
N ARG A 83 -1.48 -2.47 25.31
CA ARG A 83 -0.55 -3.58 25.50
C ARG A 83 0.90 -3.09 25.39
N GLN A 84 1.69 -3.31 26.43
CA GLN A 84 3.14 -3.13 26.39
C GLN A 84 3.81 -4.51 26.27
N TRP A 85 4.56 -4.69 25.18
CA TRP A 85 5.25 -5.95 24.87
C TRP A 85 6.53 -6.08 25.70
N GLN A 86 6.80 -7.28 26.21
CA GLN A 86 7.96 -7.52 27.09
C GLN A 86 9.26 -7.70 26.31
N THR A 87 9.20 -8.33 25.14
CA THR A 87 10.38 -8.66 24.30
C THR A 87 10.53 -7.76 23.09
N ASN A 88 9.50 -6.99 22.73
CA ASN A 88 9.52 -6.06 21.62
C ASN A 88 9.42 -4.63 22.16
N SER A 89 10.18 -3.71 21.58
CA SER A 89 10.15 -2.28 21.90
C SER A 89 8.87 -1.61 21.35
N ALA A 90 7.70 -2.11 21.73
CA ALA A 90 6.43 -1.71 21.15
C ALA A 90 5.32 -1.61 22.19
N ILE A 91 4.38 -0.71 21.90
CA ILE A 91 3.09 -0.60 22.57
C ILE A 91 2.02 -0.71 21.48
N THR A 92 1.01 -1.55 21.69
CA THR A 92 -0.14 -1.63 20.75
C THR A 92 -1.41 -1.22 21.47
N PHE A 93 -2.17 -0.37 20.80
CA PHE A 93 -3.47 0.10 21.25
C PHE A 93 -4.56 -0.65 20.49
N HIS A 94 -5.56 -1.17 21.19
CA HIS A 94 -6.70 -1.88 20.57
C HIS A 94 -7.99 -1.24 21.06
N LEU A 95 -8.97 -1.10 20.18
CA LEU A 95 -10.31 -0.66 20.55
C LEU A 95 -11.32 -1.76 20.27
N ASP A 96 -11.95 -2.27 21.32
CA ASP A 96 -13.12 -3.15 21.23
C ASP A 96 -14.39 -2.31 21.29
N THR A 97 -15.17 -2.30 20.21
CA THR A 97 -16.39 -1.46 20.09
C THR A 97 -17.63 -2.05 20.75
N GLY A 98 -17.47 -3.13 21.53
CA GLY A 98 -18.55 -3.77 22.27
C GLY A 98 -19.50 -4.58 21.39
N ASP A 99 -20.62 -5.01 21.96
CA ASP A 99 -21.56 -6.00 21.40
C ASP A 99 -22.68 -5.40 20.54
N GLN A 100 -22.68 -4.08 20.35
CA GLN A 100 -23.65 -3.38 19.50
C GLN A 100 -23.11 -3.14 18.09
N ILE A 101 -24.02 -3.14 17.11
CA ILE A 101 -23.75 -2.62 15.77
C ILE A 101 -23.82 -1.10 15.84
N LEU A 102 -22.77 -0.41 15.41
CA LEU A 102 -22.72 1.05 15.39
C LEU A 102 -23.00 1.55 13.97
N SER A 103 -24.16 2.16 13.75
CA SER A 103 -24.59 2.64 12.44
C SER A 103 -24.66 4.16 12.41
N ASN A 104 -24.54 4.76 11.22
CA ASN A 104 -24.79 6.18 10.99
C ASN A 104 -25.63 6.35 9.72
N SER A 105 -26.48 7.37 9.70
CA SER A 105 -27.22 7.77 8.50
C SER A 105 -26.50 8.89 7.74
N ILE A 106 -25.64 9.64 8.44
CA ILE A 106 -24.77 10.69 7.90
C ILE A 106 -23.32 10.20 8.05
N PRO A 107 -22.68 9.69 6.98
CA PRO A 107 -21.27 9.34 7.04
C PRO A 107 -20.41 10.59 7.28
N LEU A 108 -19.34 10.44 8.05
CA LEU A 108 -18.30 11.47 8.13
C LEU A 108 -17.44 11.41 6.85
N ASP A 109 -16.53 12.37 6.71
CA ASP A 109 -15.60 12.42 5.59
C ASP A 109 -14.65 11.19 5.60
N MET A 110 -14.29 10.67 4.42
CA MET A 110 -13.39 9.51 4.29
C MET A 110 -11.97 9.78 4.80
N ASP A 111 -11.57 11.06 4.90
CA ASP A 111 -10.29 11.48 5.46
C ASP A 111 -10.33 11.68 6.99
N SER A 112 -11.49 11.47 7.61
CA SER A 112 -11.68 11.50 9.07
C SER A 112 -11.81 10.08 9.65
N VAL A 113 -11.94 9.98 10.98
CA VAL A 113 -12.26 8.72 11.67
C VAL A 113 -13.58 8.86 12.43
N ARG A 114 -14.30 7.75 12.60
CA ARG A 114 -15.53 7.65 13.41
C ARG A 114 -15.35 6.88 14.71
N THR A 115 -14.16 6.34 14.95
CA THR A 115 -13.72 5.87 16.27
C THR A 115 -12.37 6.51 16.56
N VAL A 116 -12.10 6.82 17.83
CA VAL A 116 -10.87 7.49 18.25
C VAL A 116 -10.30 6.73 19.45
N PHE A 117 -9.33 5.86 19.20
CA PHE A 117 -8.44 5.29 20.22
C PHE A 117 -7.27 4.55 19.55
N PRO A 118 -6.01 4.96 19.79
CA PRO A 118 -5.59 6.05 20.65
C PRO A 118 -5.73 7.42 19.96
N SER A 119 -5.49 8.48 20.72
CA SER A 119 -5.31 9.83 20.20
C SER A 119 -4.16 10.53 20.94
N PHE A 120 -3.48 11.46 20.27
CA PHE A 120 -2.31 12.15 20.83
C PHE A 120 -2.30 13.62 20.46
N HIS A 121 -1.91 14.48 21.40
CA HIS A 121 -1.64 15.88 21.09
C HIS A 121 -0.37 16.03 20.23
N ILE A 122 -0.50 16.74 19.11
CA ILE A 122 0.58 17.26 18.27
C ILE A 122 0.98 18.62 18.84
N LYS A 123 1.90 18.62 19.81
CA LYS A 123 2.34 19.86 20.46
C LYS A 123 3.78 19.74 20.95
N GLN A 124 4.43 20.89 21.02
CA GLN A 124 5.71 21.01 21.71
C GLN A 124 5.48 20.89 23.22
N LEU A 125 6.13 19.96 23.89
CA LEU A 125 5.87 19.67 25.31
C LEU A 125 6.72 20.52 26.26
N HIS A 126 7.83 21.07 25.77
CA HIS A 126 8.76 21.94 26.49
C HIS A 126 9.57 22.76 25.48
N GLU A 127 10.14 23.90 25.89
CA GLU A 127 10.83 24.84 24.99
C GLU A 127 12.01 24.21 24.21
N TYR A 128 12.61 23.16 24.78
CA TYR A 128 13.71 22.40 24.19
C TYR A 128 13.27 21.11 23.48
N ASP A 129 11.98 20.88 23.36
CA ASP A 129 11.43 19.75 22.60
C ASP A 129 11.70 20.02 21.11
N GLN A 130 12.47 19.14 20.49
CA GLN A 130 12.90 19.20 19.10
C GLN A 130 12.41 17.97 18.35
N LEU A 131 11.21 17.48 18.68
CA LEU A 131 10.63 16.35 17.98
C LEU A 131 10.25 16.76 16.55
N GLY A 132 10.74 16.01 15.57
CA GLY A 132 10.36 16.11 14.17
C GLY A 132 9.49 14.93 13.76
N PHE A 133 8.85 15.04 12.60
CA PHE A 133 8.14 13.94 11.96
C PHE A 133 8.46 13.84 10.48
N PHE A 134 8.31 12.63 9.94
CA PHE A 134 7.98 12.43 8.52
C PHE A 134 6.86 11.40 8.40
N THR A 135 6.14 11.43 7.29
CA THR A 135 5.03 10.50 7.04
C THR A 135 5.09 9.93 5.62
N PHE A 136 4.73 8.66 5.49
CA PHE A 136 4.42 8.06 4.20
C PHE A 136 2.98 8.43 3.85
N ALA A 137 2.75 9.02 2.68
CA ALA A 137 1.41 9.44 2.28
C ALA A 137 1.24 9.52 0.77
N GLY A 138 0.02 9.26 0.30
CA GLY A 138 -0.35 9.33 -1.11
C GLY A 138 -0.10 8.04 -1.87
N GLU A 139 -0.13 8.14 -3.19
CA GLU A 139 0.05 7.02 -4.12
C GLU A 139 1.50 6.49 -4.11
N MET A 140 1.74 5.44 -4.90
CA MET A 140 3.07 4.86 -5.12
C MET A 140 3.80 4.46 -3.83
N CYS A 141 3.10 3.75 -2.96
CA CYS A 141 3.61 3.30 -1.66
C CYS A 141 3.92 4.47 -0.71
N GLY A 142 3.06 5.50 -0.74
CA GLY A 142 3.18 6.66 0.13
C GLY A 142 4.28 7.63 -0.31
N ASP A 143 4.52 7.74 -1.62
CA ASP A 143 5.56 8.60 -2.20
C ASP A 143 5.04 10.01 -2.55
N ASP A 144 3.89 10.11 -3.21
CA ASP A 144 3.47 11.35 -3.88
C ASP A 144 2.94 12.44 -2.94
N SER A 145 2.67 12.12 -1.67
CA SER A 145 2.28 13.09 -0.63
C SER A 145 3.13 13.00 0.64
N LYS A 146 4.26 12.28 0.60
CA LYS A 146 5.22 12.23 1.72
C LYS A 146 5.70 13.62 2.09
N HIS A 147 5.77 13.89 3.38
CA HIS A 147 6.25 15.17 3.89
C HIS A 147 6.81 15.03 5.30
N ALA A 148 7.50 16.07 5.75
CA ALA A 148 8.17 16.13 7.04
C ALA A 148 8.05 17.52 7.65
N GLY A 149 8.18 17.61 8.97
CA GLY A 149 8.07 18.87 9.69
C GLY A 149 8.40 18.72 11.17
N TRP A 150 8.07 19.76 11.93
CA TRP A 150 8.19 19.77 13.38
C TRP A 150 6.96 19.11 14.00
N TRP A 151 7.10 18.42 15.14
CA TRP A 151 5.94 17.93 15.88
C TRP A 151 5.41 19.03 16.82
N ASN A 152 4.55 19.90 16.30
CA ASN A 152 3.95 20.98 17.08
C ASN A 152 2.53 21.32 16.59
N SER A 153 1.82 22.16 17.35
CA SER A 153 0.40 22.46 17.11
C SER A 153 0.10 23.25 15.83
N SER A 154 1.13 23.73 15.12
CA SER A 154 0.97 24.40 13.82
C SER A 154 1.16 23.45 12.64
N SER A 155 1.50 22.19 12.91
CA SER A 155 1.90 21.24 11.87
C SER A 155 0.72 20.44 11.37
N GLN A 156 0.62 20.30 10.05
CA GLN A 156 -0.23 19.32 9.41
C GLN A 156 0.59 18.04 9.23
N VAL A 157 0.35 17.04 10.09
CA VAL A 157 1.02 15.73 10.07
C VAL A 157 0.27 14.76 9.16
N ILE A 158 -1.06 14.81 9.18
CA ILE A 158 -1.93 13.97 8.33
C ILE A 158 -2.58 14.86 7.28
N THR A 159 -2.26 14.65 6.01
CA THR A 159 -2.84 15.40 4.88
C THR A 159 -4.18 14.85 4.42
N GLY A 160 -4.49 13.60 4.74
CA GLY A 160 -5.78 12.94 4.49
C GLY A 160 -5.78 11.52 5.06
N GLY A 161 -6.89 11.11 5.68
CA GLY A 161 -7.02 9.77 6.24
C GLY A 161 -7.02 8.65 5.20
N MET A 162 -7.50 8.91 3.98
CA MET A 162 -7.47 7.95 2.88
C MET A 162 -6.04 7.66 2.42
N THR A 163 -5.25 8.73 2.28
CA THR A 163 -3.87 8.75 1.77
C THR A 163 -2.81 8.49 2.84
N GLY A 164 -3.15 8.63 4.12
CA GLY A 164 -2.21 8.57 5.23
C GLY A 164 -1.64 7.18 5.48
N GLY A 165 -0.34 7.13 5.75
CA GLY A 165 0.40 5.93 6.12
C GLY A 165 1.06 6.06 7.51
N PRO A 166 2.06 5.21 7.79
CA PRO A 166 2.82 5.31 9.04
C PRO A 166 3.47 6.69 9.22
N VAL A 167 3.46 7.20 10.44
CA VAL A 167 4.13 8.44 10.85
C VAL A 167 5.36 8.08 11.68
N VAL A 168 6.52 8.64 11.34
CA VAL A 168 7.76 8.45 12.08
C VAL A 168 8.09 9.73 12.84
N LEU A 169 8.26 9.63 14.16
CA LEU A 169 8.73 10.71 15.01
C LEU A 169 10.16 10.46 15.45
N PHE A 170 10.97 11.50 15.52
CA PHE A 170 12.40 11.40 15.83
C PHE A 170 12.93 12.71 16.41
N ASP A 171 14.02 12.62 17.17
CA ASP A 171 14.68 13.79 17.75
C ASP A 171 15.54 14.51 16.69
N LEU A 172 15.18 15.77 16.39
CA LEU A 172 15.89 16.60 15.42
C LEU A 172 17.26 17.03 15.92
N THR A 173 17.51 17.09 17.23
CA THR A 173 18.85 17.40 17.76
C THR A 173 19.87 16.33 17.42
N GLN A 174 19.40 15.13 17.11
CA GLN A 174 20.20 13.96 16.79
C GLN A 174 20.07 13.59 15.31
N HIS A 175 19.50 14.48 14.48
CA HIS A 175 19.31 14.29 13.04
C HIS A 175 18.58 12.97 12.66
N GLY A 176 17.77 12.41 13.58
CA GLY A 176 17.11 11.12 13.37
C GLY A 176 18.04 9.90 13.39
N GLU A 177 19.24 10.02 13.95
CA GLU A 177 20.24 8.93 14.00
C GLU A 177 20.09 8.00 15.22
N ASN A 178 19.28 8.37 16.22
CA ASN A 178 19.06 7.53 17.41
C ASN A 178 17.56 7.27 17.69
N ASP A 179 17.02 7.80 18.79
CA ASP A 179 15.65 7.54 19.22
C ASP A 179 14.64 7.93 18.14
N MET A 180 13.77 6.99 17.78
CA MET A 180 12.64 7.20 16.88
C MET A 180 11.46 6.33 17.33
N ILE A 181 10.26 6.77 16.96
CA ILE A 181 9.06 5.92 17.03
C ILE A 181 8.30 5.91 15.71
N VAL A 182 7.68 4.78 15.40
CA VAL A 182 6.75 4.62 14.27
C VAL A 182 5.33 4.44 14.81
N LEU A 183 4.43 5.33 14.42
CA LEU A 183 3.00 5.29 14.67
C LEU A 183 2.32 4.73 13.41
N SER A 184 1.65 3.58 13.52
CA SER A 184 1.07 2.92 12.35
C SER A 184 -0.18 2.11 12.70
N PRO A 185 -1.17 1.99 11.80
CA PRO A 185 -2.17 0.94 11.90
C PRO A 185 -1.50 -0.43 12.06
N PHE A 186 -2.06 -1.27 12.94
CA PHE A 186 -1.53 -2.61 13.26
C PHE A 186 -2.43 -3.74 12.75
N SER A 187 -3.69 -3.43 12.46
CA SER A 187 -4.67 -4.36 11.90
C SER A 187 -5.75 -3.58 11.14
N ARG A 188 -6.60 -4.29 10.37
CA ARG A 188 -7.77 -3.70 9.69
C ARG A 188 -7.40 -2.54 8.75
N PHE A 189 -6.28 -2.68 8.06
CA PHE A 189 -5.62 -1.61 7.31
C PHE A 189 -6.53 -0.90 6.31
N MET A 190 -7.43 -1.62 5.63
CA MET A 190 -8.36 -1.02 4.67
C MET A 190 -9.50 -0.23 5.33
N ALA A 191 -9.84 -0.54 6.58
CA ALA A 191 -10.98 0.04 7.30
C ALA A 191 -10.59 1.15 8.29
N THR A 192 -9.31 1.31 8.61
CA THR A 192 -8.84 2.27 9.60
C THR A 192 -7.88 3.29 9.01
N SER A 193 -7.83 4.46 9.62
CA SER A 193 -7.01 5.58 9.19
C SER A 193 -6.41 6.31 10.40
N LEU A 194 -5.30 7.00 10.15
CA LEU A 194 -4.92 8.15 10.97
C LEU A 194 -5.67 9.37 10.45
N SER A 195 -6.17 10.21 11.34
CA SER A 195 -6.69 11.54 11.02
C SER A 195 -6.07 12.59 11.91
N GLN A 196 -6.27 13.85 11.56
CA GLN A 196 -5.86 14.97 12.39
C GLN A 196 -7.01 15.96 12.52
N THR A 197 -7.44 16.20 13.75
CA THR A 197 -8.42 17.22 14.11
C THR A 197 -7.70 18.28 14.95
N ASP A 198 -7.60 19.50 14.43
CA ASP A 198 -6.77 20.56 15.00
C ASP A 198 -5.32 20.11 15.26
N SER A 199 -4.93 20.04 16.54
CA SER A 199 -3.61 19.60 17.01
C SER A 199 -3.67 18.24 17.71
N ILE A 200 -4.60 17.38 17.28
CA ILE A 200 -4.78 16.03 17.80
C ILE A 200 -4.63 15.04 16.64
N LEU A 201 -3.68 14.11 16.78
CA LEU A 201 -3.59 12.92 15.95
C LEU A 201 -4.58 11.88 16.48
N GLU A 202 -5.42 11.34 15.61
CA GLU A 202 -6.46 10.38 15.96
C GLU A 202 -6.29 9.10 15.14
N TYR A 203 -6.64 7.95 15.72
CA TYR A 203 -6.67 6.69 15.01
C TYR A 203 -8.01 5.98 15.23
N GLY A 204 -8.57 5.45 14.15
CA GLY A 204 -9.67 4.51 14.23
C GLY A 204 -10.31 4.20 12.88
N VAL A 205 -11.56 3.73 12.91
CA VAL A 205 -12.32 3.35 11.72
C VAL A 205 -12.57 4.59 10.86
N MET A 206 -12.36 4.46 9.54
CA MET A 206 -12.60 5.53 8.56
C MET A 206 -14.00 6.13 8.70
N GLY A 207 -14.09 7.45 8.68
CA GLY A 207 -15.29 8.21 8.98
C GLY A 207 -16.50 7.90 8.10
N SER A 208 -16.25 7.56 6.83
CA SER A 208 -17.29 7.29 5.83
C SER A 208 -17.90 5.89 5.92
N MET A 209 -17.36 5.00 6.75
CA MET A 209 -17.92 3.66 6.95
C MET A 209 -19.33 3.78 7.51
N LEU A 210 -20.30 3.08 6.92
CA LEU A 210 -21.71 3.21 7.31
C LEU A 210 -22.03 2.43 8.59
N THR A 211 -21.42 1.26 8.75
CA THR A 211 -21.65 0.38 9.89
C THR A 211 -20.35 -0.18 10.44
N ILE A 212 -20.27 -0.28 11.77
CA ILE A 212 -19.26 -1.06 12.49
C ILE A 212 -20.00 -2.25 13.11
N PRO A 213 -19.61 -3.50 12.79
CA PRO A 213 -20.30 -4.67 13.31
C PRO A 213 -20.09 -4.83 14.82
N ALA A 214 -20.96 -5.62 15.45
CA ALA A 214 -20.76 -6.00 16.84
C ALA A 214 -19.45 -6.77 17.03
N ASN A 215 -18.81 -6.56 18.17
CA ASN A 215 -17.53 -7.14 18.58
C ASN A 215 -16.39 -6.83 17.60
N TYR A 216 -16.41 -5.64 16.99
CA TYR A 216 -15.33 -5.20 16.13
C TYR A 216 -14.12 -4.75 16.96
N ASN A 217 -12.94 -5.17 16.51
CA ASN A 217 -11.66 -4.75 17.06
C ASN A 217 -10.76 -4.25 15.92
N HIS A 218 -10.09 -3.14 16.20
CA HIS A 218 -8.95 -2.67 15.42
C HIS A 218 -7.83 -2.17 16.34
N SER A 219 -6.63 -2.01 15.77
CA SER A 219 -5.45 -1.73 16.57
C SER A 219 -4.39 -0.92 15.83
N MET A 220 -3.64 -0.13 16.61
CA MET A 220 -2.50 0.70 16.21
C MET A 220 -1.26 0.27 16.99
N ILE A 221 -0.09 0.41 16.37
CA ILE A 221 1.21 0.18 16.99
C ILE A 221 1.98 1.50 17.14
N ILE A 222 2.66 1.64 18.27
CA ILE A 222 3.81 2.52 18.46
C ILE A 222 5.02 1.63 18.64
N PHE A 223 5.93 1.66 17.67
CA PHE A 223 7.20 0.95 17.73
C PHE A 223 8.33 1.93 18.05
N TYR A 224 9.31 1.51 18.85
CA TYR A 224 10.46 2.31 19.24
C TYR A 224 11.77 1.65 18.81
N SER A 225 12.69 2.45 18.30
CA SER A 225 14.07 2.06 18.06
C SER A 225 15.04 3.15 18.52
N PRO A 226 16.19 2.78 19.13
CA PRO A 226 17.29 3.70 19.41
C PRO A 226 18.28 3.80 18.24
N ASN A 227 18.04 3.12 17.10
CA ASN A 227 19.03 2.90 16.04
C ASN A 227 18.84 3.81 14.82
N GLY A 228 18.09 4.91 14.98
CA GLY A 228 17.80 5.87 13.93
C GLY A 228 16.69 5.45 12.99
N ILE A 229 16.32 6.36 12.08
CA ILE A 229 15.17 6.22 11.19
C ILE A 229 15.26 4.96 10.32
N ASN A 230 16.40 4.73 9.66
CA ASN A 230 16.53 3.64 8.69
C ASN A 230 16.37 2.26 9.34
N GLU A 231 17.14 2.01 10.40
CA GLU A 231 17.04 0.73 11.13
C GLU A 231 15.73 0.62 11.91
N GLY A 232 15.23 1.72 12.49
CA GLY A 232 13.97 1.69 13.21
C GLY A 232 12.75 1.36 12.34
N VAL A 233 12.71 1.85 11.09
CA VAL A 233 11.66 1.46 10.12
C VAL A 233 11.81 -0.02 9.72
N ARG A 234 13.04 -0.51 9.55
CA ARG A 234 13.32 -1.93 9.26
C ARG A 234 12.90 -2.86 10.42
N GLU A 235 13.19 -2.46 11.65
CA GLU A 235 12.83 -3.19 12.87
C GLU A 235 11.32 -3.18 13.11
N TRP A 236 10.65 -2.04 12.93
CA TRP A 236 9.20 -1.94 12.92
C TRP A 236 8.59 -2.90 11.89
N GLY A 237 9.09 -2.86 10.65
CA GLY A 237 8.67 -3.75 9.58
C GLY A 237 8.85 -5.23 9.93
N THR A 238 9.96 -5.58 10.60
CA THR A 238 10.21 -6.94 11.08
C THR A 238 9.18 -7.37 12.13
N MET A 239 8.78 -6.48 13.03
CA MET A 239 7.69 -6.77 13.97
C MET A 239 6.34 -6.92 13.25
N MET A 240 6.02 -6.05 12.28
CA MET A 240 4.80 -6.14 11.48
C MET A 240 4.72 -7.48 10.73
N ARG A 241 5.81 -7.90 10.07
CA ARG A 241 5.87 -9.18 9.36
C ARG A 241 5.68 -10.37 10.30
N LYS A 242 6.29 -10.35 11.48
CA LYS A 242 6.08 -11.39 12.51
C LYS A 242 4.62 -11.45 12.97
N ALA A 243 4.00 -10.29 13.24
CA ALA A 243 2.61 -10.21 13.68
C ALA A 243 1.64 -10.84 12.67
N HIS A 244 1.92 -10.66 11.38
CA HIS A 244 1.04 -11.09 10.28
C HIS A 244 1.51 -12.37 9.56
N ASN A 245 2.50 -13.08 10.12
CA ASN A 245 3.11 -14.27 9.51
C ASN A 245 3.62 -14.03 8.07
N ARG A 246 4.03 -12.81 7.74
CA ARG A 246 4.60 -12.46 6.43
C ARG A 246 6.02 -12.99 6.31
N THR A 247 6.27 -13.81 5.30
CA THR A 247 7.63 -14.21 4.92
C THR A 247 8.13 -13.36 3.74
N THR A 248 9.42 -13.44 3.42
CA THR A 248 9.98 -12.85 2.18
C THR A 248 10.29 -13.93 1.14
N GLU A 249 9.84 -15.17 1.34
CA GLU A 249 10.21 -16.31 0.50
C GLU A 249 9.77 -16.11 -0.95
N HIS A 250 8.51 -15.70 -1.17
CA HIS A 250 8.02 -15.43 -2.52
C HIS A 250 8.75 -14.27 -3.20
N ARG A 251 9.06 -13.19 -2.46
CA ARG A 251 9.88 -12.08 -2.97
C ARG A 251 11.26 -12.56 -3.40
N LEU A 252 11.94 -13.33 -2.56
CA LEU A 252 13.31 -13.81 -2.83
C LEU A 252 13.37 -14.82 -3.98
N ASN A 253 12.27 -15.54 -4.25
CA ASN A 253 12.18 -16.51 -5.34
C ASN A 253 11.40 -15.98 -6.56
N ASP A 254 11.02 -14.70 -6.58
CA ASP A 254 10.28 -14.12 -7.69
C ASP A 254 11.20 -13.97 -8.91
N LEU A 255 10.82 -14.57 -10.03
CA LEU A 255 11.58 -14.49 -11.28
C LEU A 255 11.67 -13.03 -11.75
N THR A 256 10.61 -12.23 -11.59
CA THR A 256 10.59 -10.85 -12.09
C THR A 256 11.49 -9.90 -11.29
N ILE A 257 11.86 -10.31 -10.07
CA ILE A 257 12.76 -9.55 -9.18
C ILE A 257 14.22 -9.97 -9.39
N ASN A 258 14.47 -11.27 -9.62
CA ASN A 258 15.83 -11.82 -9.67
C ASN A 258 16.50 -11.74 -11.05
N TYR A 259 15.72 -11.48 -12.10
CA TYR A 259 16.21 -11.49 -13.48
C TYR A 259 15.75 -10.26 -14.26
N LEU A 260 16.49 -9.94 -15.31
CA LEU A 260 16.15 -8.86 -16.24
C LEU A 260 14.88 -9.20 -17.04
N GLY A 261 13.92 -8.27 -17.05
CA GLY A 261 12.72 -8.33 -17.90
C GLY A 261 12.73 -7.25 -18.98
N TYR A 262 11.74 -7.29 -19.87
CA TYR A 262 11.48 -6.19 -20.81
C TYR A 262 10.09 -5.60 -20.55
N TYR A 263 9.99 -4.28 -20.39
CA TYR A 263 8.74 -3.61 -19.99
C TYR A 263 8.13 -2.77 -21.11
N THR A 264 6.79 -2.80 -21.20
CA THR A 264 6.00 -1.99 -22.14
C THR A 264 5.09 -0.98 -21.43
N ASP A 265 5.46 -0.67 -20.19
CA ASP A 265 4.77 0.20 -19.22
C ASP A 265 4.84 1.69 -19.60
N ASN A 266 4.07 2.55 -18.92
CA ASN A 266 3.98 3.98 -19.19
C ASN A 266 5.31 4.72 -18.94
N GLY A 267 6.08 4.82 -20.01
CA GLY A 267 7.40 5.42 -20.10
C GLY A 267 8.26 4.63 -21.09
N GLY A 268 7.92 3.37 -21.36
CA GLY A 268 8.54 2.53 -22.37
C GLY A 268 8.14 2.89 -23.80
N TYR A 269 9.00 2.55 -24.76
CA TYR A 269 8.81 2.85 -26.17
C TYR A 269 7.55 2.22 -26.77
N TYR A 270 7.18 1.00 -26.34
CA TYR A 270 6.03 0.25 -26.86
C TYR A 270 4.74 0.40 -26.03
N TYR A 271 4.67 1.38 -25.13
CA TYR A 271 3.41 1.72 -24.45
C TYR A 271 2.43 2.36 -25.41
N TYR A 272 1.31 1.68 -25.73
CA TYR A 272 0.38 2.06 -26.81
C TYR A 272 1.04 2.40 -28.15
N ASN A 273 2.20 1.80 -28.42
CA ASN A 273 3.00 2.00 -29.62
C ASN A 273 3.56 0.66 -30.12
N THR A 274 3.70 0.54 -31.44
CA THR A 274 4.15 -0.70 -32.12
C THR A 274 5.22 -0.36 -33.15
N GLU A 275 5.97 -1.37 -33.58
CA GLU A 275 6.80 -1.23 -34.76
C GLU A 275 5.94 -0.84 -35.98
N LYS A 276 6.48 0.03 -36.83
CA LYS A 276 5.70 0.66 -37.89
C LYS A 276 5.11 -0.38 -38.85
N GLY A 277 3.78 -0.42 -38.92
CA GLY A 277 3.03 -1.31 -39.81
C GLY A 277 2.85 -2.73 -39.28
N LEU A 278 3.23 -2.98 -38.02
CA LEU A 278 3.06 -4.26 -37.33
C LEU A 278 1.97 -4.17 -36.26
N ASN A 279 1.50 -5.33 -35.81
CA ASN A 279 0.68 -5.43 -34.60
C ASN A 279 1.59 -5.70 -33.39
N TYR A 280 1.00 -5.75 -32.19
CA TYR A 280 1.74 -6.05 -30.97
C TYR A 280 2.31 -7.46 -30.95
N GLU A 281 1.58 -8.47 -31.43
CA GLU A 281 2.10 -9.84 -31.48
C GLU A 281 3.46 -9.89 -32.20
N GLN A 282 3.55 -9.30 -33.40
CA GLN A 282 4.79 -9.25 -34.15
C GLN A 282 5.82 -8.32 -33.51
N THR A 283 5.40 -7.18 -32.97
CA THR A 283 6.30 -6.24 -32.28
C THR A 283 6.99 -6.92 -31.08
N ILE A 284 6.27 -7.69 -30.28
CA ILE A 284 6.83 -8.38 -29.11
C ILE A 284 7.75 -9.53 -29.53
N ILE A 285 7.42 -10.25 -30.60
CA ILE A 285 8.33 -11.24 -31.20
C ILE A 285 9.63 -10.56 -31.65
N ASP A 286 9.52 -9.43 -32.34
CA ASP A 286 10.67 -8.68 -32.84
C ASP A 286 11.53 -8.12 -31.69
N VAL A 287 10.91 -7.60 -30.62
CA VAL A 287 11.59 -7.17 -29.38
C VAL A 287 12.41 -8.33 -28.81
N TYR A 288 11.79 -9.49 -28.61
CA TYR A 288 12.46 -10.67 -28.04
C TYR A 288 13.63 -11.16 -28.92
N GLN A 289 13.46 -11.13 -30.24
CA GLN A 289 14.48 -11.65 -31.18
C GLN A 289 15.62 -10.66 -31.47
N GLN A 290 15.33 -9.36 -31.48
CA GLN A 290 16.25 -8.33 -31.97
C GLN A 290 16.95 -7.55 -30.85
N ILE A 291 16.37 -7.50 -29.64
CA ILE A 291 17.05 -6.92 -28.48
C ILE A 291 17.86 -8.00 -27.78
N HIS A 292 19.17 -8.00 -28.02
CA HIS A 292 20.10 -8.99 -27.47
C HIS A 292 20.45 -8.69 -26.00
N LEU A 293 19.53 -9.03 -25.11
CA LEU A 293 19.69 -9.06 -23.66
C LEU A 293 19.12 -10.37 -23.10
N PRO A 294 19.63 -10.87 -21.97
CA PRO A 294 19.14 -12.10 -21.35
C PRO A 294 17.82 -11.85 -20.62
N PHE A 295 16.75 -11.57 -21.36
CA PHE A 295 15.42 -11.40 -20.77
C PHE A 295 14.86 -12.75 -20.30
N HIS A 296 14.28 -12.76 -19.09
CA HIS A 296 13.60 -13.94 -18.53
C HIS A 296 12.09 -13.79 -18.46
N TYR A 297 11.56 -12.60 -18.71
CA TYR A 297 10.13 -12.35 -18.84
C TYR A 297 9.86 -11.09 -19.67
N LEU A 298 8.65 -10.99 -20.21
CA LEU A 298 8.15 -9.81 -20.92
C LEU A 298 6.93 -9.26 -20.20
N GLN A 299 6.88 -7.96 -19.94
CA GLN A 299 5.72 -7.30 -19.34
C GLN A 299 4.78 -6.76 -20.43
N LEU A 300 3.50 -7.09 -20.27
CA LEU A 300 2.40 -6.67 -21.14
C LEU A 300 1.53 -5.66 -20.40
N ASP A 301 1.66 -4.39 -20.78
CA ASP A 301 0.94 -3.31 -20.10
C ASP A 301 -0.56 -3.24 -20.48
N SER A 302 -1.26 -2.19 -20.09
CA SER A 302 -2.70 -2.00 -20.23
C SER A 302 -3.25 -2.10 -21.66
N TRP A 303 -2.47 -2.20 -22.72
CA TRP A 303 -2.91 -2.12 -24.11
C TRP A 303 -3.55 -3.41 -24.69
N TRP A 304 -3.48 -4.57 -24.01
CA TRP A 304 -3.82 -5.86 -24.63
C TRP A 304 -5.21 -6.45 -24.36
N TYR A 305 -5.92 -6.01 -23.33
CA TYR A 305 -7.22 -6.55 -22.92
C TYR A 305 -8.38 -5.57 -23.15
N TYR A 306 -9.61 -6.06 -23.01
CA TYR A 306 -10.83 -5.28 -23.22
C TYR A 306 -11.07 -4.29 -22.08
N LYS A 307 -11.32 -3.04 -22.48
CA LYS A 307 -11.65 -1.95 -21.55
C LYS A 307 -13.06 -1.43 -21.81
N GLY A 308 -13.74 -1.00 -20.76
CA GLY A 308 -15.09 -0.45 -20.80
C GLY A 308 -15.16 0.95 -20.22
N ILE A 309 -16.16 1.17 -19.36
CA ILE A 309 -16.44 2.48 -18.76
C ILE A 309 -15.18 3.01 -18.05
N GLY A 310 -14.85 4.28 -18.34
CA GLY A 310 -13.68 4.99 -17.80
C GLY A 310 -12.32 4.36 -18.14
N GLY A 311 -12.27 3.36 -19.02
CA GLY A 311 -11.06 2.60 -19.32
C GLY A 311 -10.73 1.48 -18.32
N GLY A 312 -11.66 1.11 -17.42
CA GLY A 312 -11.52 -0.05 -16.54
C GLY A 312 -11.65 -1.38 -17.29
N VAL A 313 -11.29 -2.49 -16.65
CA VAL A 313 -11.26 -3.82 -17.28
C VAL A 313 -12.67 -4.37 -17.40
N THR A 314 -13.07 -4.73 -18.63
CA THR A 314 -14.33 -5.46 -18.85
C THR A 314 -14.11 -6.95 -18.97
N GLN A 315 -13.04 -7.35 -19.66
CA GLN A 315 -12.65 -8.74 -19.84
C GLN A 315 -11.12 -8.83 -19.94
N TYR A 316 -10.53 -9.65 -19.08
CA TYR A 316 -9.08 -9.86 -18.98
C TYR A 316 -8.66 -11.01 -19.90
N THR A 317 -8.76 -10.78 -21.20
CA THR A 317 -8.47 -11.76 -22.27
C THR A 317 -7.84 -11.03 -23.44
N PRO A 318 -6.86 -11.61 -24.15
CA PRO A 318 -6.21 -10.95 -25.28
C PRO A 318 -7.18 -10.60 -26.39
N MET A 319 -7.13 -9.35 -26.82
CA MET A 319 -7.90 -8.87 -27.97
C MET A 319 -7.31 -9.44 -29.27
N PRO A 320 -8.11 -10.08 -30.16
CA PRO A 320 -7.62 -10.61 -31.43
C PRO A 320 -7.03 -9.57 -32.40
N THR A 321 -7.38 -8.29 -32.22
CA THR A 321 -6.79 -7.18 -32.98
C THR A 321 -5.35 -6.87 -32.56
N ILE A 322 -4.96 -7.25 -31.34
CA ILE A 322 -3.62 -7.07 -30.76
C ILE A 322 -2.81 -8.36 -30.93
N PHE A 323 -3.42 -9.50 -30.59
CA PHE A 323 -2.85 -10.84 -30.64
C PHE A 323 -3.74 -11.77 -31.50
N PRO A 324 -3.61 -11.74 -32.84
CA PRO A 324 -4.46 -12.51 -33.74
C PRO A 324 -4.36 -14.03 -33.53
N ASP A 325 -3.18 -14.53 -33.13
CA ASP A 325 -2.98 -15.96 -32.84
C ASP A 325 -3.15 -16.27 -31.32
N GLY A 326 -3.35 -15.23 -30.51
CA GLY A 326 -3.54 -15.30 -29.05
C GLY A 326 -2.24 -15.45 -28.25
N LEU A 327 -2.31 -15.14 -26.95
CA LEU A 327 -1.12 -15.12 -26.07
C LEU A 327 -0.44 -16.49 -25.92
N GLN A 328 -1.18 -17.60 -26.02
CA GLN A 328 -0.58 -18.93 -25.99
C GLN A 328 0.32 -19.17 -27.22
N ALA A 329 -0.06 -18.68 -28.40
CA ALA A 329 0.76 -18.77 -29.59
C ALA A 329 1.99 -17.86 -29.49
N LEU A 330 1.81 -16.64 -28.98
CA LEU A 330 2.91 -15.74 -28.68
C LEU A 330 3.91 -16.39 -27.72
N HIS A 331 3.46 -16.93 -26.57
CA HIS A 331 4.30 -17.60 -25.58
C HIS A 331 5.22 -18.64 -26.23
N ARG A 332 4.68 -19.51 -27.10
CA ARG A 332 5.47 -20.50 -27.84
C ARG A 332 6.47 -19.89 -28.83
N ARG A 333 6.13 -18.76 -29.46
CA ARG A 333 6.98 -18.06 -30.44
C ARG A 333 8.14 -17.30 -29.79
N VAL A 334 7.97 -16.86 -28.55
CA VAL A 334 9.04 -16.26 -27.72
C VAL A 334 9.64 -17.30 -26.76
N GLU A 335 9.81 -18.52 -27.25
CA GLU A 335 10.50 -19.63 -26.59
C GLU A 335 9.97 -20.01 -25.18
N ASN A 336 8.67 -19.80 -24.95
CA ASN A 336 7.99 -20.00 -23.67
C ASN A 336 8.53 -19.10 -22.55
N ILE A 337 9.02 -17.91 -22.89
CA ILE A 337 9.36 -16.91 -21.89
C ILE A 337 8.09 -16.50 -21.11
N PRO A 338 8.13 -16.46 -19.77
CA PRO A 338 7.02 -16.01 -18.94
C PRO A 338 6.57 -14.58 -19.22
N PHE A 339 5.31 -14.29 -18.87
CA PHE A 339 4.76 -12.94 -18.91
C PHE A 339 4.50 -12.38 -17.50
N ALA A 340 4.70 -11.07 -17.39
CA ALA A 340 4.07 -10.22 -16.39
C ALA A 340 2.96 -9.43 -17.09
N ALA A 341 1.81 -9.24 -16.47
CA ALA A 341 0.74 -8.50 -17.13
C ALA A 341 -0.04 -7.58 -16.18
N HIS A 342 -0.26 -6.38 -16.69
CA HIS A 342 -0.96 -5.29 -16.04
C HIS A 342 -2.48 -5.52 -16.02
N ASN A 343 -3.17 -5.05 -14.98
CA ASN A 343 -4.62 -4.91 -14.87
C ASN A 343 -4.99 -3.56 -14.21
N ARG A 344 -6.01 -2.84 -14.70
CA ARG A 344 -6.54 -1.61 -14.06
C ARG A 344 -7.52 -1.94 -12.92
N TYR A 345 -8.32 -0.97 -12.51
CA TYR A 345 -9.60 -1.18 -11.85
C TYR A 345 -10.61 -1.95 -12.74
N TRP A 346 -11.63 -2.54 -12.12
CA TRP A 346 -12.70 -3.26 -12.83
C TRP A 346 -13.83 -2.32 -13.25
N ALA A 347 -14.22 -2.36 -14.52
CA ALA A 347 -15.31 -1.51 -15.01
C ALA A 347 -16.68 -2.08 -14.61
N PHE A 348 -17.66 -1.19 -14.42
CA PHE A 348 -19.04 -1.58 -14.11
C PHE A 348 -19.63 -2.54 -15.15
N ASP A 349 -19.29 -2.38 -16.42
CA ASP A 349 -19.72 -3.22 -17.53
C ASP A 349 -18.87 -4.49 -17.74
N THR A 350 -18.10 -4.90 -16.72
CA THR A 350 -17.38 -6.17 -16.76
C THR A 350 -18.28 -7.37 -17.03
N VAL A 351 -17.83 -8.26 -17.91
CA VAL A 351 -18.57 -9.48 -18.29
C VAL A 351 -18.60 -10.49 -17.15
N TYR A 352 -17.63 -10.42 -16.22
CA TYR A 352 -17.49 -11.37 -15.13
C TYR A 352 -18.63 -11.28 -14.11
N LYS A 353 -19.27 -10.11 -13.94
CA LYS A 353 -20.41 -9.94 -13.03
C LYS A 353 -21.65 -10.79 -13.38
N GLN A 354 -21.67 -11.42 -14.55
CA GLN A 354 -22.74 -12.34 -14.95
C GLN A 354 -22.64 -13.70 -14.27
N ASN A 355 -21.41 -14.13 -13.94
CA ASN A 355 -21.11 -15.47 -13.41
C ASN A 355 -20.50 -15.43 -12.01
N TYR A 356 -20.01 -14.26 -11.59
CA TYR A 356 -19.31 -14.06 -10.32
C TYR A 356 -19.89 -12.86 -9.55
N SER A 357 -19.59 -12.82 -8.27
CA SER A 357 -20.05 -11.87 -7.28
C SER A 357 -19.21 -10.61 -7.35
N PHE A 358 -19.80 -9.56 -7.91
CA PHE A 358 -19.20 -8.23 -7.98
C PHE A 358 -20.05 -7.24 -7.18
N ALA A 359 -19.39 -6.44 -6.36
CA ALA A 359 -19.95 -5.20 -5.85
C ALA A 359 -19.91 -4.18 -6.99
N LEU A 360 -20.97 -3.39 -7.13
CA LEU A 360 -21.19 -2.51 -8.27
C LEU A 360 -21.38 -1.07 -7.81
N ASP A 361 -20.77 -0.12 -8.51
CA ASP A 361 -20.97 1.31 -8.35
C ASP A 361 -21.30 1.92 -9.71
N GLU A 362 -22.60 2.06 -9.98
CA GLU A 362 -23.10 2.62 -11.24
C GLU A 362 -22.73 4.10 -11.41
N VAL A 363 -22.64 4.84 -10.30
CA VAL A 363 -22.36 6.29 -10.31
C VAL A 363 -20.97 6.55 -10.86
N HIS A 364 -19.98 5.77 -10.42
CA HIS A 364 -18.60 5.91 -10.86
C HIS A 364 -18.24 5.00 -12.04
N GLY A 365 -19.15 4.12 -12.46
CA GLY A 365 -18.90 3.21 -13.58
C GLY A 365 -17.87 2.13 -13.25
N THR A 366 -17.75 1.75 -11.97
CA THR A 366 -16.78 0.80 -11.45
C THR A 366 -17.46 -0.43 -10.84
N ALA A 367 -16.72 -1.52 -10.77
CA ALA A 367 -17.12 -2.75 -10.08
C ALA A 367 -15.92 -3.29 -9.29
N LEU A 368 -16.15 -4.28 -8.43
CA LEU A 368 -15.10 -4.96 -7.69
C LEU A 368 -15.49 -6.40 -7.37
N PRO A 369 -14.63 -7.40 -7.58
CA PRO A 369 -14.88 -8.76 -7.10
C PRO A 369 -14.98 -8.75 -5.57
N ILE A 370 -16.06 -9.30 -5.01
CA ILE A 370 -16.29 -9.32 -3.56
C ILE A 370 -15.32 -10.30 -2.87
N GLY A 371 -14.84 -11.31 -3.58
CA GLY A 371 -13.85 -12.26 -3.07
C GLY A 371 -14.44 -13.46 -2.32
N ASN A 372 -15.76 -13.64 -2.34
CA ASN A 372 -16.48 -14.73 -1.68
C ASN A 372 -16.82 -15.91 -2.61
N ASP A 373 -16.30 -15.93 -3.84
CA ASP A 373 -16.46 -17.00 -4.81
C ASP A 373 -15.15 -17.36 -5.52
N SER A 374 -15.23 -18.12 -6.63
CA SER A 374 -14.06 -18.64 -7.34
C SER A 374 -13.43 -17.67 -8.34
N PHE A 375 -13.91 -16.42 -8.48
CA PHE A 375 -13.48 -15.49 -9.53
C PHE A 375 -11.95 -15.41 -9.70
N TRP A 376 -11.23 -15.11 -8.62
CA TRP A 376 -9.77 -14.94 -8.67
C TRP A 376 -9.04 -16.24 -8.99
N PHE A 377 -9.51 -17.36 -8.44
CA PHE A 377 -8.92 -18.67 -8.69
C PHE A 377 -9.10 -19.07 -10.16
N ASP A 378 -10.30 -18.87 -10.71
CA ASP A 378 -10.62 -19.19 -12.10
C ASP A 378 -9.89 -18.26 -13.05
N LEU A 379 -9.78 -16.96 -12.73
CA LEU A 379 -9.03 -15.98 -13.51
C LEU A 379 -7.55 -16.38 -13.60
N PHE A 380 -6.89 -16.60 -12.46
CA PHE A 380 -5.46 -16.93 -12.46
C PHE A 380 -5.17 -18.30 -13.08
N THR A 381 -6.05 -19.29 -12.86
CA THR A 381 -5.93 -20.59 -13.52
C THR A 381 -5.98 -20.46 -15.04
N GLN A 382 -6.90 -19.65 -15.58
CA GLN A 382 -6.98 -19.39 -17.03
C GLN A 382 -5.74 -18.67 -17.56
N THR A 383 -5.11 -17.82 -16.75
CA THR A 383 -3.92 -17.07 -17.20
C THR A 383 -2.64 -17.89 -17.30
N HIS A 384 -2.55 -19.00 -16.57
CA HIS A 384 -1.41 -19.94 -16.65
C HIS A 384 -1.25 -20.55 -18.04
N ASP A 385 -2.36 -20.77 -18.76
CA ASP A 385 -2.35 -21.41 -20.09
C ASP A 385 -1.53 -20.65 -21.13
N TRP A 386 -1.32 -19.35 -20.92
CA TRP A 386 -0.52 -18.49 -21.79
C TRP A 386 0.76 -17.96 -21.13
N GLY A 387 1.15 -18.50 -19.97
CA GLY A 387 2.47 -18.25 -19.37
C GLY A 387 2.55 -17.04 -18.44
N LEU A 388 1.43 -16.54 -17.91
CA LEU A 388 1.44 -15.47 -16.91
C LEU A 388 2.03 -15.98 -15.57
N ILE A 389 3.02 -15.26 -15.03
CA ILE A 389 3.62 -15.56 -13.71
C ILE A 389 3.49 -14.42 -12.71
N LEU A 390 3.19 -13.21 -13.20
CA LEU A 390 3.01 -12.01 -12.39
C LEU A 390 1.77 -11.25 -12.86
N TYR A 391 0.82 -11.06 -11.95
CA TYR A 391 -0.32 -10.18 -12.13
C TYR A 391 -0.06 -8.83 -11.48
N GLU A 392 -0.02 -7.76 -12.27
CA GLU A 392 0.05 -6.40 -11.75
C GLU A 392 -1.36 -5.85 -11.52
N GLN A 393 -1.70 -5.59 -10.26
CA GLN A 393 -2.89 -4.83 -9.91
C GLN A 393 -2.52 -3.34 -9.85
N ASP A 394 -2.84 -2.63 -10.92
CA ASP A 394 -2.67 -1.19 -11.04
C ASP A 394 -3.97 -0.44 -10.70
N TRP A 395 -3.87 0.89 -10.59
CA TRP A 395 -4.98 1.80 -10.31
C TRP A 395 -5.69 1.44 -9.01
N LEU A 396 -4.92 0.95 -8.02
CA LEU A 396 -5.43 0.60 -6.69
C LEU A 396 -6.06 1.82 -6.00
N ASP A 397 -5.41 2.97 -6.09
CA ASP A 397 -5.92 4.26 -5.66
C ASP A 397 -7.19 4.66 -6.43
N HIS A 398 -7.19 4.59 -7.76
CA HIS A 398 -8.33 4.96 -8.60
C HIS A 398 -9.54 4.08 -8.30
N GLN A 399 -9.34 2.77 -8.14
CA GLN A 399 -10.38 1.85 -7.68
C GLN A 399 -10.86 2.24 -6.29
N THR A 400 -9.98 2.65 -5.38
CA THR A 400 -10.35 3.03 -4.00
C THR A 400 -11.14 4.35 -3.96
N TYR A 401 -10.69 5.40 -4.65
CA TYR A 401 -11.35 6.70 -4.65
C TYR A 401 -12.65 6.71 -5.44
N ASN A 402 -12.73 5.95 -6.53
CA ASN A 402 -13.86 5.97 -7.47
C ASN A 402 -14.74 4.72 -7.34
N PHE A 403 -14.80 4.11 -6.15
CA PHE A 403 -15.70 3.02 -5.86
C PHE A 403 -16.21 3.14 -4.43
N THR A 404 -17.39 3.76 -4.31
CA THR A 404 -18.06 4.08 -3.04
C THR A 404 -18.06 2.93 -2.04
N PRO A 405 -18.31 1.67 -2.44
CA PRO A 405 -18.31 0.55 -1.50
C PRO A 405 -16.99 0.37 -0.73
N LEU A 406 -15.83 0.74 -1.29
CA LEU A 406 -14.53 0.56 -0.61
C LEU A 406 -14.31 1.48 0.60
N PHE A 407 -15.05 2.58 0.69
CA PHE A 407 -14.99 3.50 1.82
C PHE A 407 -16.30 3.62 2.59
N THR A 408 -17.28 2.75 2.30
CA THR A 408 -18.57 2.68 3.02
C THR A 408 -18.86 1.31 3.62
N ASP A 409 -18.25 0.25 3.08
CA ASP A 409 -18.26 -1.11 3.62
C ASP A 409 -16.92 -1.44 4.31
N ILE A 410 -17.00 -1.76 5.60
CA ILE A 410 -15.83 -1.99 6.47
C ILE A 410 -15.04 -3.26 6.13
N HIS A 411 -15.61 -4.19 5.37
CA HIS A 411 -15.00 -5.48 5.05
C HIS A 411 -14.51 -5.57 3.61
N LEU A 412 -15.15 -4.87 2.68
CA LEU A 412 -14.99 -5.11 1.25
C LEU A 412 -13.54 -4.97 0.76
N GLY A 413 -12.82 -3.93 1.19
CA GLY A 413 -11.43 -3.72 0.74
C GLY A 413 -10.48 -4.81 1.20
N HIS A 414 -10.66 -5.32 2.42
CA HIS A 414 -9.89 -6.45 2.93
C HIS A 414 -10.25 -7.74 2.18
N GLN A 415 -11.53 -8.04 2.00
CA GLN A 415 -12.00 -9.22 1.28
C GLN A 415 -11.49 -9.27 -0.16
N TRP A 416 -11.52 -8.14 -0.87
CA TRP A 416 -11.00 -8.04 -2.23
C TRP A 416 -9.51 -8.41 -2.31
N LEU A 417 -8.65 -7.76 -1.52
CA LEU A 417 -7.21 -7.95 -1.63
C LEU A 417 -6.75 -9.31 -1.11
N ILE A 418 -7.35 -9.80 -0.03
CA ILE A 418 -6.99 -11.11 0.54
C ILE A 418 -7.48 -12.25 -0.34
N SER A 419 -8.70 -12.17 -0.91
CA SER A 419 -9.17 -13.22 -1.84
C SER A 419 -8.32 -13.31 -3.11
N MET A 420 -7.83 -12.16 -3.61
CA MET A 420 -6.86 -12.12 -4.71
C MET A 420 -5.53 -12.78 -4.29
N GLY A 421 -5.00 -12.42 -3.12
CA GLY A 421 -3.75 -13.01 -2.59
C GLY A 421 -3.84 -14.52 -2.34
N ASP A 422 -4.94 -15.00 -1.78
CA ASP A 422 -5.18 -16.42 -1.49
C ASP A 422 -5.32 -17.25 -2.77
N ALA A 423 -6.00 -16.71 -3.78
CA ALA A 423 -6.09 -17.36 -5.09
C ALA A 423 -4.71 -17.43 -5.76
N ALA A 424 -3.94 -16.34 -5.69
CA ALA A 424 -2.59 -16.29 -6.22
C ALA A 424 -1.67 -17.32 -5.54
N GLU A 425 -1.80 -17.51 -4.21
CA GLU A 425 -1.03 -18.52 -3.48
C GLU A 425 -1.35 -19.93 -3.96
N LYS A 426 -2.64 -20.25 -4.17
CA LYS A 426 -3.08 -21.58 -4.62
C LYS A 426 -2.59 -21.96 -6.00
N VAL A 427 -2.44 -20.97 -6.90
CA VAL A 427 -2.05 -21.20 -8.29
C VAL A 427 -0.58 -20.87 -8.56
N GLY A 428 0.17 -20.38 -7.57
CA GLY A 428 1.58 -20.00 -7.74
C GLY A 428 1.81 -18.74 -8.57
N MET A 429 0.87 -17.79 -8.54
CA MET A 429 0.97 -16.49 -9.22
C MET A 429 1.56 -15.45 -8.25
N ASN A 430 2.51 -14.63 -8.69
CA ASN A 430 2.95 -13.48 -7.91
C ASN A 430 2.10 -12.25 -8.26
N ILE A 431 2.08 -11.25 -7.37
CA ILE A 431 1.33 -10.00 -7.54
C ILE A 431 2.27 -8.80 -7.38
N GLN A 432 2.17 -7.86 -8.31
CA GLN A 432 2.70 -6.50 -8.20
C GLN A 432 1.56 -5.54 -7.83
N TYR A 433 1.77 -4.67 -6.85
CA TYR A 433 0.88 -3.54 -6.60
C TYR A 433 1.37 -2.28 -7.29
N CYS A 434 0.47 -1.56 -7.95
CA CYS A 434 0.75 -0.28 -8.58
C CYS A 434 -0.30 0.78 -8.21
N MET A 435 0.15 2.04 -8.15
CA MET A 435 -0.60 3.18 -7.59
C MET A 435 -1.18 2.89 -6.21
N SER A 436 -0.45 2.14 -5.38
CA SER A 436 -0.93 1.72 -4.07
C SER A 436 -0.86 2.84 -3.04
N LEU A 437 -1.98 3.14 -2.39
CA LEU A 437 -2.00 3.86 -1.10
C LEU A 437 -1.34 3.05 0.05
N PRO A 438 -0.91 3.68 1.16
CA PRO A 438 -0.27 2.99 2.28
C PRO A 438 -1.11 1.85 2.90
N ARG A 439 -2.44 1.98 2.90
CA ARG A 439 -3.37 0.92 3.34
C ARG A 439 -3.24 -0.37 2.54
N HIS A 440 -2.98 -0.28 1.23
CA HIS A 440 -2.76 -1.44 0.37
C HIS A 440 -1.43 -2.11 0.73
N ILE A 441 -0.38 -1.31 0.92
CA ILE A 441 0.95 -1.78 1.30
C ILE A 441 0.94 -2.48 2.66
N LEU A 442 0.22 -1.94 3.66
CA LEU A 442 0.04 -2.61 4.93
C LEU A 442 -0.79 -3.90 4.79
N THR A 443 -1.83 -3.89 3.95
CA THR A 443 -2.64 -5.11 3.68
C THR A 443 -1.82 -6.22 3.02
N ALA A 444 -0.76 -5.89 2.27
CA ALA A 444 0.16 -6.86 1.69
C ALA A 444 0.93 -7.70 2.75
N LEU A 445 0.94 -7.29 4.03
CA LEU A 445 1.42 -8.14 5.13
C LEU A 445 0.60 -9.43 5.26
N GLU A 446 -0.66 -9.41 4.84
CA GLU A 446 -1.60 -10.53 4.93
C GLU A 446 -1.71 -11.32 3.60
N ALA A 447 -1.06 -10.87 2.52
CA ALA A 447 -1.11 -11.49 1.19
C ALA A 447 0.29 -11.90 0.69
N GLN A 448 0.66 -13.18 0.89
CA GLN A 448 2.04 -13.64 0.72
C GLN A 448 2.60 -13.46 -0.71
N ARG A 449 1.72 -13.54 -1.71
CA ARG A 449 2.09 -13.43 -3.14
C ARG A 449 2.26 -12.01 -3.64
N VAL A 450 1.94 -10.99 -2.86
CA VAL A 450 2.34 -9.62 -3.22
C VAL A 450 3.84 -9.51 -2.97
N THR A 451 4.66 -9.55 -4.03
CA THR A 451 6.13 -9.63 -3.89
C THR A 451 6.80 -8.28 -4.03
N HIS A 452 6.16 -7.33 -4.72
CA HIS A 452 6.69 -6.00 -4.98
C HIS A 452 5.58 -4.97 -5.21
N ALA A 453 5.95 -3.70 -5.11
CA ALA A 453 5.08 -2.58 -5.39
C ALA A 453 5.85 -1.44 -6.08
N ARG A 454 5.16 -0.68 -6.94
CA ARG A 454 5.72 0.55 -7.51
C ARG A 454 5.89 1.59 -6.39
N VAL A 455 7.08 2.18 -6.32
CA VAL A 455 7.48 3.15 -5.28
C VAL A 455 7.82 4.54 -5.85
N SER A 456 7.51 4.75 -7.12
CA SER A 456 7.67 6.00 -7.85
C SER A 456 6.45 6.25 -8.73
N THR A 457 6.23 7.51 -9.11
CA THR A 457 5.32 7.85 -10.20
C THR A 457 5.76 7.25 -11.55
N ASP A 458 4.91 7.33 -12.57
CA ASP A 458 5.19 6.82 -13.92
C ASP A 458 6.45 7.46 -14.52
N TYR A 459 7.29 6.64 -15.16
CA TYR A 459 8.49 7.10 -15.85
C TYR A 459 8.18 8.09 -16.99
N ALA A 460 7.00 8.00 -17.62
CA ALA A 460 6.56 9.00 -18.61
C ALA A 460 6.58 10.44 -18.06
N PHE A 461 6.22 10.67 -16.80
CA PHE A 461 6.26 12.02 -16.21
C PHE A 461 7.69 12.56 -16.03
N HIS A 462 8.68 11.67 -15.92
CA HIS A 462 10.09 12.05 -15.97
C HIS A 462 10.47 12.53 -17.38
N LEU A 463 10.11 11.76 -18.40
CA LEU A 463 10.45 12.02 -19.80
C LEU A 463 9.83 13.30 -20.34
N GLU A 464 8.57 13.55 -20.01
CA GLU A 464 7.82 14.70 -20.48
C GLU A 464 8.23 16.01 -19.79
N GLN A 465 8.96 15.93 -18.67
CA GLN A 465 9.31 17.07 -17.81
C GLN A 465 8.08 17.90 -17.35
N THR A 466 6.88 17.34 -17.47
CA THR A 466 5.60 18.02 -17.22
C THR A 466 5.31 18.17 -15.73
N ARG A 467 5.95 17.38 -14.86
CA ARG A 467 5.72 17.37 -13.40
C ARG A 467 6.96 17.59 -12.54
N ASN A 468 8.12 17.91 -13.11
CA ASN A 468 9.41 17.85 -12.39
C ASN A 468 9.59 16.52 -11.62
N ALA A 469 9.06 15.42 -12.18
CA ALA A 469 9.02 14.13 -11.50
C ALA A 469 10.45 13.64 -11.23
N GLN A 470 10.82 13.59 -9.95
CA GLN A 470 12.07 12.98 -9.48
C GLN A 470 11.86 11.47 -9.34
N GLN A 471 11.52 10.84 -10.45
CA GLN A 471 11.05 9.46 -10.48
C GLN A 471 12.07 8.46 -9.90
N TRP A 472 13.37 8.74 -10.07
CA TRP A 472 14.48 8.00 -9.45
C TRP A 472 14.57 8.13 -7.92
N ALA A 473 13.93 9.11 -7.29
CA ALA A 473 14.13 9.48 -5.89
C ALA A 473 13.25 8.66 -4.93
N ILE A 474 13.35 7.34 -5.03
CA ILE A 474 12.48 6.36 -4.34
C ILE A 474 12.90 6.03 -2.91
N GLY A 475 13.89 6.73 -2.33
CA GLY A 475 14.53 6.31 -1.08
C GLY A 475 13.57 6.12 0.09
N ILE A 476 12.65 7.08 0.29
CA ILE A 476 11.69 7.04 1.40
C ILE A 476 10.65 5.95 1.17
N SER A 477 9.93 5.96 0.05
CA SER A 477 8.91 4.95 -0.28
C SER A 477 9.47 3.52 -0.31
N SER A 478 10.72 3.35 -0.78
CA SER A 478 11.43 2.05 -0.76
C SER A 478 11.64 1.51 0.64
N MET A 479 11.91 2.37 1.63
CA MET A 479 12.06 1.93 3.01
C MET A 479 10.77 1.30 3.54
N PHE A 480 9.62 1.86 3.18
CA PHE A 480 8.33 1.33 3.60
C PHE A 480 8.01 0.00 2.91
N ALA A 481 8.17 -0.09 1.59
CA ALA A 481 7.97 -1.33 0.85
C ALA A 481 8.89 -2.47 1.38
N ASP A 482 10.19 -2.20 1.54
CA ASP A 482 11.16 -3.19 2.06
C ASP A 482 10.82 -3.60 3.50
N ALA A 483 10.41 -2.65 4.35
CA ALA A 483 10.01 -2.91 5.73
C ALA A 483 8.81 -3.86 5.83
N VAL A 484 7.85 -3.83 4.91
CA VAL A 484 6.74 -4.80 4.91
C VAL A 484 7.04 -6.07 4.12
N GLY A 485 8.25 -6.20 3.57
CA GLY A 485 8.73 -7.41 2.89
C GLY A 485 8.51 -7.41 1.38
N LEU A 486 8.17 -6.27 0.78
CA LEU A 486 8.01 -6.10 -0.66
C LEU A 486 9.30 -5.59 -1.29
N ALA A 487 9.57 -5.94 -2.54
CA ALA A 487 10.63 -5.28 -3.29
C ALA A 487 10.14 -3.92 -3.85
N PRO A 488 10.90 -2.84 -3.64
CA PRO A 488 10.64 -1.56 -4.28
C PRO A 488 10.85 -1.59 -5.80
N PHE A 489 9.81 -1.34 -6.59
CA PHE A 489 9.89 -1.22 -8.05
C PHE A 489 9.94 0.26 -8.48
N LYS A 490 11.02 0.66 -9.15
CA LYS A 490 11.24 2.02 -9.66
C LYS A 490 10.53 2.29 -10.99
N ASP A 491 9.75 1.38 -11.58
CA ASP A 491 9.24 1.50 -12.95
C ASP A 491 10.29 1.27 -14.07
N VAL A 492 9.80 1.23 -15.31
CA VAL A 492 10.51 1.19 -16.58
C VAL A 492 11.55 2.31 -16.72
N LEU A 493 12.52 2.11 -17.62
CA LEU A 493 13.55 3.09 -17.94
C LEU A 493 14.01 3.00 -19.39
N TRP A 494 14.66 4.05 -19.88
CA TRP A 494 15.43 4.01 -21.13
C TRP A 494 16.93 3.91 -20.87
N SER A 495 17.59 3.01 -21.58
CA SER A 495 19.04 2.87 -21.55
C SER A 495 19.78 3.81 -22.48
N THR A 496 19.10 4.49 -23.40
CA THR A 496 19.66 5.54 -24.25
C THR A 496 18.93 6.86 -24.08
N LYS A 497 19.62 7.96 -24.44
CA LYS A 497 19.08 9.30 -24.27
C LYS A 497 17.87 9.55 -25.17
N ASP A 498 17.95 9.09 -26.41
CA ASP A 498 16.99 9.38 -27.45
C ASP A 498 16.36 8.07 -27.92
N GLN A 499 15.03 8.02 -27.93
CA GLN A 499 14.22 6.93 -28.46
C GLN A 499 13.34 7.46 -29.61
N PRO A 500 13.86 7.57 -30.85
CA PRO A 500 13.14 8.19 -31.95
C PRO A 500 11.83 7.47 -32.27
N GLY A 501 10.73 8.23 -32.32
CA GLY A 501 9.40 7.67 -32.57
C GLY A 501 8.67 7.20 -31.31
N ALA A 502 9.23 7.43 -30.11
CA ALA A 502 8.53 7.16 -28.86
C ALA A 502 7.20 7.96 -28.80
N PRO A 503 6.15 7.41 -28.20
CA PRO A 503 4.80 7.99 -28.22
C PRO A 503 4.60 9.16 -27.25
N TYR A 504 5.68 9.73 -26.70
CA TYR A 504 5.61 10.82 -25.73
C TYR A 504 5.82 12.19 -26.40
N PRO A 505 5.15 13.25 -25.91
CA PRO A 505 5.25 14.58 -26.49
C PRO A 505 6.62 15.22 -26.25
N HIS A 506 6.87 16.35 -26.92
CA HIS A 506 7.99 17.25 -26.65
C HIS A 506 9.41 16.71 -26.89
N SER A 507 9.59 15.67 -27.70
CA SER A 507 10.89 15.03 -27.92
C SER A 507 11.48 14.51 -26.60
N PRO A 508 10.85 13.48 -26.01
CA PRO A 508 11.23 12.94 -24.71
C PRO A 508 12.70 12.52 -24.71
N GLN A 509 13.40 12.76 -23.60
CA GLN A 509 14.81 12.37 -23.43
C GLN A 509 15.09 11.84 -22.03
N GLU A 510 15.86 10.76 -21.96
CA GLU A 510 16.49 10.31 -20.71
C GLU A 510 17.89 10.94 -20.58
N VAL A 511 18.03 11.89 -19.67
CA VAL A 511 19.26 12.70 -19.55
C VAL A 511 20.36 12.02 -18.74
N LEU A 512 20.02 11.07 -17.88
CA LEU A 512 20.89 10.35 -16.95
C LEU A 512 20.56 8.84 -16.90
N PRO A 513 20.66 8.11 -18.02
CA PRO A 513 20.29 6.68 -18.08
C PRO A 513 21.11 5.79 -17.13
N ASP A 514 22.37 6.16 -16.85
CA ASP A 514 23.19 5.44 -15.87
C ASP A 514 22.61 5.54 -14.44
N ARG A 515 21.92 6.65 -14.10
CA ARG A 515 21.24 6.80 -12.80
C ARG A 515 20.00 5.91 -12.74
N GLU A 516 19.17 5.92 -13.78
CA GLU A 516 17.94 5.12 -13.80
C GLU A 516 18.27 3.63 -13.65
N ILE A 517 19.25 3.13 -14.39
CA ILE A 517 19.68 1.71 -14.32
C ILE A 517 20.26 1.39 -12.93
N LEU A 518 21.10 2.27 -12.38
CA LEU A 518 21.68 2.08 -11.06
C LEU A 518 20.59 2.02 -9.97
N ILE A 519 19.63 2.96 -9.99
CA ILE A 519 18.56 3.01 -8.99
C ILE A 519 17.63 1.82 -9.13
N SER A 520 17.20 1.44 -10.33
CA SER A 520 16.37 0.23 -10.53
C SER A 520 17.05 -1.02 -10.00
N THR A 521 18.37 -1.14 -10.18
CA THR A 521 19.10 -2.30 -9.66
C THR A 521 19.20 -2.27 -8.14
N LEU A 522 19.53 -1.10 -7.56
CA LEU A 522 19.69 -0.95 -6.11
C LEU A 522 18.34 -0.98 -5.35
N SER A 523 17.22 -0.77 -6.04
CA SER A 523 15.89 -0.84 -5.43
C SER A 523 15.53 -2.25 -4.99
N THR A 524 16.22 -3.28 -5.49
CA THR A 524 15.95 -4.72 -5.26
C THR A 524 14.63 -5.22 -5.85
N GLY A 525 13.94 -4.40 -6.66
CA GLY A 525 12.76 -4.79 -7.43
C GLY A 525 13.08 -5.09 -8.88
N PRO A 526 12.04 -5.25 -9.73
CA PRO A 526 12.22 -5.51 -11.15
C PRO A 526 13.09 -4.47 -11.86
N VAL A 527 13.95 -4.95 -12.75
CA VAL A 527 14.70 -4.13 -13.70
C VAL A 527 14.16 -4.41 -15.10
N GLY A 528 13.50 -3.40 -15.68
CA GLY A 528 12.83 -3.52 -16.97
C GLY A 528 13.16 -2.35 -17.90
N PRO A 529 14.18 -2.46 -18.78
CA PRO A 529 14.33 -1.52 -19.89
C PRO A 529 13.10 -1.56 -20.80
N GLY A 530 12.72 -0.39 -21.31
CA GLY A 530 11.63 -0.20 -22.27
C GLY A 530 12.09 0.46 -23.57
N ASP A 531 13.36 0.29 -23.95
CA ASP A 531 13.98 0.87 -25.15
C ASP A 531 13.41 0.27 -26.45
N ALA A 532 13.39 1.05 -27.54
CA ALA A 532 13.07 0.54 -28.87
C ALA A 532 14.14 -0.43 -29.40
N ILE A 533 13.74 -1.26 -30.36
CA ILE A 533 14.65 -2.05 -31.19
C ILE A 533 15.67 -1.11 -31.85
N ASN A 534 16.95 -1.51 -31.86
CA ASN A 534 18.11 -0.73 -32.33
C ASN A 534 18.48 0.52 -31.50
N TYR A 535 17.71 0.87 -30.47
CA TYR A 535 17.98 1.98 -29.56
C TYR A 535 18.23 1.52 -28.11
N THR A 536 18.50 0.23 -27.94
CA THR A 536 18.89 -0.36 -26.65
C THR A 536 20.41 -0.34 -26.49
N ASN A 537 20.93 0.17 -25.37
CA ASN A 537 22.33 0.08 -25.00
C ASN A 537 22.57 -1.09 -24.04
N SER A 538 22.72 -2.29 -24.59
CA SER A 538 22.96 -3.51 -23.80
C SER A 538 24.19 -3.38 -22.89
N SER A 539 25.26 -2.74 -23.37
CA SER A 539 26.48 -2.58 -22.57
C SER A 539 26.27 -1.73 -21.32
N ARG A 540 25.32 -0.79 -21.36
CA ARG A 540 24.96 0.06 -20.22
C ARG A 540 24.07 -0.70 -19.24
N ILE A 541 23.02 -1.36 -19.72
CA ILE A 541 22.12 -2.16 -18.87
C ILE A 541 22.92 -3.23 -18.13
N MET A 542 23.78 -3.97 -18.85
CA MET A 542 24.56 -5.06 -18.27
C MET A 542 25.64 -4.64 -17.27
N LYS A 543 25.89 -3.34 -17.05
CA LYS A 543 26.80 -2.90 -15.96
C LYS A 543 26.27 -3.23 -14.57
N CYS A 544 24.95 -3.34 -14.43
CA CYS A 544 24.27 -3.59 -13.17
C CYS A 544 23.59 -4.96 -13.12
N CYS A 545 23.80 -5.78 -14.16
CA CYS A 545 23.23 -7.13 -14.28
C CYS A 545 24.32 -8.19 -14.10
N ARG A 546 23.91 -9.40 -13.72
CA ARG A 546 24.78 -10.58 -13.84
C ARG A 546 24.80 -11.02 -15.30
N GLN A 547 25.68 -11.96 -15.65
CA GLN A 547 25.75 -12.43 -17.05
C GLN A 547 24.44 -13.09 -17.52
N ASP A 548 23.70 -13.69 -16.60
CA ASP A 548 22.40 -14.30 -16.82
C ASP A 548 21.23 -13.30 -16.80
N GLY A 549 21.51 -12.00 -16.65
CA GLY A 549 20.49 -10.96 -16.42
C GLY A 549 20.35 -10.70 -14.93
#